data_AF-A0A5J4WQH0-F1
#
_entry.id   AF-A0A5J4WQH0-F1
#
_cell.length_a   1.000
_cell.length_b   1.000
_cell.length_c   1.000
_cell.angle_alpha   90.00
_cell.angle_beta   90.00
_cell.angle_gamma   90.00
#
_symmetry.space_group_name_H-M   'P 1'
#
loop_
_entity.id
_entity.type
_entity.pdbx_description
1 polymer ?
#
loop_
_entity_poly.entity_id
_entity_poly.type
_entity_poly.pdbx_seq_one_letter_code
_entity_poly.pdbx_strand_id
1 'polypeptide(L)'
;MYVTDSNNDQTYKKMSTLITIPTKVVTYGEIDGVLNDLIEAKAAYDTVVEKHLINQLTSDSKQEILTAIGAENFKMKYPHTLVLFDDAMSIFKNKQLSLFKKLFKNRQPRITYFLCLQDIIGLDASIKANIYTIYFFGGFNRQKFNLFYYQSTIPFNKDKVWEQHINLTKRQALIVQYSNDGTKIKILDS
;
A
#
# COMPACT_ATOMS: atom_id res chain seq x y z
N MET A 1 -4.34 -6.58 -3.43
CA MET A 1 -3.29 -7.10 -4.34
C MET A 1 -2.01 -7.28 -3.54
N TYR A 2 -1.37 -8.44 -3.66
CA TYR A 2 -0.05 -8.72 -3.12
C TYR A 2 0.94 -8.73 -4.28
N VAL A 3 1.94 -7.85 -4.24
CA VAL A 3 2.91 -7.67 -5.31
C VAL A 3 4.26 -8.17 -4.86
N THR A 4 4.84 -9.10 -5.60
CA THR A 4 6.07 -9.82 -5.26
C THR A 4 6.91 -10.09 -6.51
N ASP A 5 8.14 -10.54 -6.33
CA ASP A 5 9.02 -10.96 -7.41
C ASP A 5 8.59 -12.30 -8.04
N SER A 6 7.85 -13.12 -7.29
CA SER A 6 7.56 -14.51 -7.66
C SER A 6 6.15 -14.96 -7.26
N ASN A 7 5.50 -15.71 -8.14
CA ASN A 7 4.15 -16.25 -7.90
C ASN A 7 4.10 -17.39 -6.86
N ASN A 8 5.24 -17.75 -6.25
CA ASN A 8 5.37 -18.86 -5.32
C ASN A 8 5.91 -18.43 -3.94
N ASP A 9 5.48 -17.26 -3.49
CA ASP A 9 5.86 -16.73 -2.18
C ASP A 9 5.26 -17.56 -1.02
N GLN A 10 6.12 -18.26 -0.27
CA GLN A 10 5.70 -19.08 0.87
C GLN A 10 5.20 -18.25 2.06
N THR A 11 5.72 -17.03 2.24
CA THR A 11 5.31 -16.12 3.30
C THR A 11 3.87 -15.69 3.06
N TYR A 12 3.57 -15.29 1.82
CA TYR A 12 2.20 -14.97 1.42
C TYR A 12 1.25 -16.16 1.63
N LYS A 13 1.62 -17.38 1.21
CA LYS A 13 0.76 -18.56 1.36
C LYS A 13 0.37 -18.85 2.82
N LYS A 14 1.27 -18.61 3.76
CA LYS A 14 0.97 -18.77 5.19
C LYS A 14 0.04 -17.65 5.68
N MET A 15 0.32 -16.41 5.29
CA MET A 15 -0.46 -15.23 5.67
C MET A 15 -1.86 -15.20 5.04
N SER A 16 -2.02 -15.68 3.81
CA SER A 16 -3.25 -15.53 3.03
C SER A 16 -4.46 -16.17 3.71
N THR A 17 -4.24 -17.22 4.51
CA THR A 17 -5.28 -17.86 5.34
C THR A 17 -5.90 -16.94 6.37
N LEU A 18 -5.20 -15.85 6.74
CA LEU A 18 -5.65 -14.85 7.71
C LEU A 18 -6.35 -13.66 7.03
N ILE A 19 -6.36 -13.60 5.70
CA ILE A 19 -6.91 -12.48 4.93
C ILE A 19 -8.30 -12.87 4.42
N THR A 20 -9.32 -12.15 4.86
CA THR A 20 -10.72 -12.41 4.49
C THR A 20 -11.19 -11.65 3.25
N ILE A 21 -10.46 -10.60 2.85
CA ILE A 21 -10.78 -9.82 1.65
C ILE A 21 -10.26 -10.51 0.39
N PRO A 22 -10.91 -10.34 -0.77
CA PRO A 22 -10.41 -10.89 -2.04
C PRO A 22 -8.97 -10.48 -2.33
N THR A 23 -8.13 -11.47 -2.61
CA THR A 23 -6.70 -11.26 -2.88
C THR A 23 -6.30 -11.71 -4.28
N LYS A 24 -5.44 -10.93 -4.92
CA LYS A 24 -4.75 -11.27 -6.18
C LYS A 24 -3.25 -11.11 -5.99
N VAL A 25 -2.49 -12.15 -6.28
CA VAL A 25 -1.01 -12.12 -6.35
C VAL A 25 -0.61 -11.63 -7.73
N VAL A 26 0.34 -10.72 -7.81
CA VAL A 26 0.79 -10.08 -9.05
C VAL A 26 2.31 -9.95 -9.01
N THR A 27 2.99 -10.21 -10.12
CA THR A 27 4.44 -9.99 -10.18
C THR A 27 4.78 -8.51 -10.41
N TYR A 28 6.03 -8.13 -10.14
CA TYR A 28 6.53 -6.79 -10.50
C TYR A 28 6.43 -6.48 -12.01
N GLY A 29 6.49 -7.49 -12.88
CA GLY A 29 6.38 -7.29 -14.33
C GLY A 29 4.95 -6.99 -14.79
N GLU A 30 3.95 -7.52 -14.08
CA GLU A 30 2.53 -7.44 -14.46
C GLU A 30 1.80 -6.27 -13.80
N ILE A 31 2.29 -5.79 -12.66
CA ILE A 31 1.55 -4.86 -11.79
C ILE A 31 1.16 -3.56 -12.49
N ASP A 32 1.97 -3.05 -13.42
CA ASP A 32 1.64 -1.80 -14.10
C ASP A 32 0.38 -1.92 -14.96
N GLY A 33 0.27 -3.01 -15.73
CA GLY A 33 -0.90 -3.34 -16.54
C GLY A 33 -2.11 -3.66 -15.67
N VAL A 34 -1.94 -4.52 -14.66
CA VAL A 34 -3.03 -4.88 -13.74
C VAL A 34 -3.61 -3.65 -13.02
N LEU A 35 -2.77 -2.67 -12.67
CA LEU A 35 -3.27 -1.41 -12.10
C LEU A 35 -3.99 -0.54 -13.12
N ASN A 36 -3.60 -0.53 -14.40
CA ASN A 36 -4.34 0.19 -15.44
C ASN A 36 -5.75 -0.39 -15.58
N ASP A 37 -5.84 -1.71 -15.75
CA ASP A 37 -7.12 -2.41 -15.89
C ASP A 37 -8.02 -2.18 -14.66
N LEU A 38 -7.44 -2.24 -13.47
CA LEU A 38 -8.16 -1.96 -12.22
C LEU A 38 -8.70 -0.52 -12.19
N ILE A 39 -7.88 0.47 -12.54
CA ILE A 39 -8.28 1.88 -12.51
C ILE A 39 -9.40 2.13 -13.51
N GLU A 40 -9.31 1.58 -14.72
CA GLU A 40 -10.34 1.67 -15.75
C GLU A 40 -11.64 0.98 -15.31
N ALA A 41 -11.55 -0.24 -14.78
CA ALA A 41 -12.71 -0.96 -14.27
C ALA A 41 -13.39 -0.24 -13.10
N LYS A 42 -12.62 0.40 -12.21
CA LYS A 42 -13.18 1.24 -11.13
C LYS A 42 -13.91 2.47 -11.68
N ALA A 43 -13.37 3.13 -12.70
CA ALA A 43 -14.03 4.26 -13.34
C ALA A 43 -15.34 3.84 -14.03
N ALA A 44 -15.35 2.66 -14.68
CA ALA A 44 -16.55 2.06 -15.24
C ALA A 44 -17.57 1.73 -14.15
N TYR A 45 -17.13 1.10 -13.05
CA TYR A 45 -17.99 0.79 -11.90
C TYR A 45 -18.65 2.05 -11.33
N ASP A 46 -17.87 3.10 -11.08
CA ASP A 46 -18.39 4.38 -10.57
C ASP A 46 -19.44 4.96 -11.52
N THR A 47 -19.17 4.95 -12.83
CA THR A 47 -20.13 5.41 -13.85
C THR A 47 -21.43 4.61 -13.80
N VAL A 48 -21.35 3.28 -13.67
CA VAL A 48 -22.53 2.40 -13.60
C VAL A 48 -23.37 2.69 -12.37
N VAL A 49 -22.74 2.88 -11.21
CA VAL A 49 -23.42 3.15 -9.93
C VAL A 49 -24.02 4.56 -9.92
N GLU A 50 -23.25 5.58 -10.29
CA GLU A 50 -23.67 6.99 -10.23
C GLU A 50 -24.77 7.31 -11.24
N LYS A 51 -24.70 6.73 -12.44
CA LYS A 51 -25.70 6.96 -13.51
C LYS A 51 -26.82 5.91 -13.52
N HIS A 52 -26.85 5.01 -12.53
CA HIS A 52 -27.85 3.94 -12.42
C HIS A 52 -27.98 3.07 -13.69
N LEU A 53 -26.86 2.76 -14.35
CA LEU A 53 -26.85 2.10 -15.66
C LEU A 53 -26.91 0.58 -15.59
N ILE A 54 -27.00 -0.03 -14.39
CA ILE A 54 -26.91 -1.49 -14.18
C ILE A 54 -27.85 -2.27 -15.12
N ASN A 55 -29.06 -1.79 -15.37
CA ASN A 55 -30.02 -2.49 -16.24
C ASN A 55 -29.72 -2.36 -17.75
N GLN A 56 -28.78 -1.51 -18.12
CA GLN A 56 -28.38 -1.25 -19.51
C GLN A 56 -27.13 -2.06 -19.93
N LEU A 57 -26.41 -2.65 -18.98
CA LEU A 57 -25.25 -3.51 -19.29
C LEU A 57 -25.69 -4.94 -19.60
N THR A 58 -24.98 -5.56 -20.53
CA THR A 58 -25.01 -7.01 -20.74
C THR A 58 -24.45 -7.75 -19.51
N SER A 59 -24.79 -9.03 -19.37
CA SER A 59 -24.25 -9.87 -18.30
C SER A 59 -22.72 -9.95 -18.35
N ASP A 60 -22.15 -10.04 -19.54
CA ASP A 60 -20.69 -10.14 -19.73
C ASP A 60 -19.98 -8.86 -19.28
N SER A 61 -20.48 -7.68 -19.66
CA SER A 61 -19.88 -6.40 -19.23
C SER A 61 -19.99 -6.20 -17.72
N LYS A 62 -21.09 -6.66 -17.08
CA LYS A 62 -21.19 -6.66 -15.61
C LYS A 62 -20.13 -7.54 -14.99
N GLN A 63 -19.99 -8.76 -15.50
CA GLN A 63 -19.05 -9.74 -14.97
C GLN A 63 -17.61 -9.26 -15.13
N GLU A 64 -17.26 -8.63 -16.25
CA GLU A 64 -15.94 -8.08 -16.52
C GLU A 64 -15.55 -7.00 -15.50
N ILE A 65 -16.42 -6.00 -15.30
CA ILE A 65 -16.20 -4.93 -14.32
C ILE A 65 -16.06 -5.50 -12.91
N LEU A 66 -16.98 -6.36 -12.51
CA LEU A 66 -17.03 -6.95 -11.16
C LEU A 66 -15.81 -7.84 -10.89
N THR A 67 -15.40 -8.65 -11.86
CA THR A 67 -14.21 -9.51 -11.75
C THR A 67 -12.93 -8.68 -11.63
N ALA A 68 -12.78 -7.63 -12.44
CA ALA A 68 -11.61 -6.78 -12.42
C ALA A 68 -11.40 -6.05 -11.08
N ILE A 69 -12.49 -5.60 -10.43
CA ILE A 69 -12.41 -4.92 -9.13
C ILE A 69 -12.50 -5.88 -7.92
N GLY A 70 -12.83 -7.16 -8.15
CA GLY A 70 -13.02 -8.16 -7.10
C GLY A 70 -14.29 -7.96 -6.28
N ALA A 71 -15.40 -7.58 -6.90
CA ALA A 71 -16.70 -7.40 -6.27
C ALA A 71 -17.72 -8.44 -6.76
N GLU A 72 -18.70 -8.78 -5.92
CA GLU A 72 -19.77 -9.73 -6.26
C GLU A 72 -20.99 -9.05 -6.92
N ASN A 73 -21.16 -7.74 -6.68
CA ASN A 73 -22.30 -6.96 -7.15
C ASN A 73 -22.00 -5.44 -7.07
N PHE A 74 -22.90 -4.63 -7.64
CA PHE A 74 -22.81 -3.16 -7.66
C PHE A 74 -23.35 -2.46 -6.40
N LYS A 75 -23.38 -3.13 -5.23
CA LYS A 75 -23.90 -2.52 -3.98
C LYS A 75 -22.83 -1.76 -3.21
N MET A 76 -21.56 -2.02 -3.46
CA MET A 76 -20.48 -1.36 -2.75
C MET A 76 -20.38 0.09 -3.21
N LYS A 77 -20.57 1.04 -2.30
CA LYS A 77 -20.58 2.47 -2.66
C LYS A 77 -19.24 2.94 -3.22
N TYR A 78 -18.13 2.50 -2.61
CA TYR A 78 -16.79 2.91 -2.98
C TYR A 78 -15.82 1.72 -2.90
N PRO A 79 -15.59 0.97 -3.99
CA PRO A 79 -14.62 -0.11 -4.00
C PRO A 79 -13.22 0.42 -3.73
N HIS A 80 -12.62 0.01 -2.61
CA HIS A 80 -11.27 0.40 -2.22
C HIS A 80 -10.31 -0.77 -2.39
N THR A 81 -9.09 -0.50 -2.87
CA THR A 81 -8.08 -1.55 -3.09
C THR A 81 -6.84 -1.29 -2.26
N LEU A 82 -6.40 -2.32 -1.54
CA LEU A 82 -5.09 -2.32 -0.88
C LEU A 82 -4.08 -2.99 -1.81
N VAL A 83 -2.95 -2.35 -2.04
CA VAL A 83 -1.83 -2.88 -2.84
C VAL A 83 -0.61 -2.93 -1.93
N LEU A 84 -0.20 -4.14 -1.58
CA LEU A 84 0.98 -4.41 -0.76
C LEU A 84 2.12 -4.82 -1.67
N PHE A 85 3.16 -4.01 -1.75
CA PHE A 85 4.41 -4.37 -2.42
C PHE A 85 5.36 -4.96 -1.38
N ASP A 86 5.64 -6.26 -1.50
CA ASP A 86 6.72 -6.89 -0.76
C ASP A 86 8.07 -6.57 -1.41
N ASP A 87 9.13 -6.46 -0.62
CA ASP A 87 10.50 -6.05 -1.01
C ASP A 87 10.59 -5.02 -2.16
N ALA A 88 9.84 -3.93 -2.03
CA ALA A 88 9.54 -3.03 -3.14
C ALA A 88 10.68 -2.10 -3.56
N MET A 89 11.86 -2.24 -2.97
CA MET A 89 12.94 -1.26 -3.12
C MET A 89 13.48 -1.18 -4.56
N SER A 90 13.51 -2.29 -5.28
CA SER A 90 14.06 -2.35 -6.64
C SER A 90 13.16 -1.65 -7.67
N ILE A 91 11.85 -1.82 -7.55
CA ILE A 91 10.86 -1.33 -8.52
C ILE A 91 10.66 0.20 -8.47
N PHE A 92 10.88 0.83 -7.31
CA PHE A 92 10.66 2.27 -7.14
C PHE A 92 11.92 3.14 -7.31
N LYS A 93 13.05 2.55 -7.75
CA LYS A 93 14.26 3.31 -8.11
C LYS A 93 14.09 4.11 -9.41
N ASN A 94 13.32 3.59 -10.37
CA ASN A 94 13.13 4.24 -11.66
C ASN A 94 11.89 5.14 -11.66
N LYS A 95 12.12 6.47 -11.58
CA LYS A 95 11.07 7.48 -11.57
C LYS A 95 10.28 7.60 -12.89
N GLN A 96 10.82 7.07 -13.99
CA GLN A 96 10.14 7.14 -15.29
C GLN A 96 9.04 6.08 -15.42
N LEU A 97 9.02 5.07 -14.56
CA LEU A 97 7.99 4.04 -14.56
C LEU A 97 6.61 4.66 -14.30
N SER A 98 5.63 4.23 -15.09
CA SER A 98 4.21 4.60 -14.89
C SER A 98 3.76 4.26 -13.46
N LEU A 99 4.19 3.11 -12.95
CA LEU A 99 3.96 2.66 -11.58
C LEU A 99 4.40 3.68 -10.51
N PHE A 100 5.54 4.34 -10.70
CA PHE A 100 6.03 5.38 -9.78
C PHE A 100 5.03 6.54 -9.71
N LYS A 101 4.52 6.99 -10.86
CA LYS A 101 3.53 8.08 -10.93
C LYS A 101 2.19 7.68 -10.30
N LYS A 102 1.81 6.39 -10.36
CA LYS A 102 0.57 5.87 -9.77
C LYS A 102 0.57 5.94 -8.23
N LEU A 103 1.74 5.89 -7.58
CA LEU A 103 1.84 6.08 -6.12
C LEU A 103 1.24 7.42 -5.67
N PHE A 104 1.42 8.47 -6.47
CA PHE A 104 0.96 9.83 -6.15
C PHE A 104 -0.48 10.12 -6.62
N LYS A 105 -1.05 9.24 -7.46
CA LYS A 105 -2.42 9.36 -8.02
C LYS A 105 -3.36 8.33 -7.41
N ASN A 106 -3.21 8.05 -6.12
CA ASN A 106 -3.85 6.93 -5.44
C ASN A 106 -5.27 7.24 -4.91
N ARG A 107 -5.57 8.52 -4.64
CA ARG A 107 -6.84 8.94 -4.03
C ARG A 107 -8.06 8.74 -4.92
N GLN A 108 -7.99 9.24 -6.17
CA GLN A 108 -9.11 9.16 -7.12
C GLN A 108 -9.52 7.72 -7.45
N PRO A 109 -8.59 6.77 -7.75
CA PRO A 109 -8.95 5.37 -7.94
C PRO A 109 -9.15 4.60 -6.62
N ARG A 110 -9.12 5.27 -5.47
CA ARG A 110 -9.32 4.65 -4.14
C ARG A 110 -8.39 3.46 -3.91
N ILE A 111 -7.09 3.73 -4.02
CA ILE A 111 -6.01 2.76 -3.80
C ILE A 111 -5.15 3.23 -2.62
N THR A 112 -4.89 2.31 -1.68
CA THR A 112 -3.89 2.50 -0.63
C THR A 112 -2.71 1.59 -0.91
N TYR A 113 -1.53 2.19 -1.03
CA TYR A 113 -0.27 1.49 -1.22
C TYR A 113 0.42 1.24 0.12
N PHE A 114 0.84 0.00 0.34
CA PHE A 114 1.77 -0.38 1.40
C PHE A 114 3.07 -0.82 0.75
N LEU A 115 4.18 -0.26 1.21
CA LEU A 115 5.52 -0.59 0.74
C LEU A 115 6.27 -1.27 1.88
N CYS A 116 6.54 -2.56 1.77
CA CYS A 116 7.42 -3.27 2.69
C CYS A 116 8.87 -3.03 2.25
N LEU A 117 9.61 -2.30 3.09
CA LEU A 117 10.98 -1.90 2.80
C LEU A 117 11.91 -2.40 3.91
N GLN A 118 13.03 -3.00 3.53
CA GLN A 118 14.10 -3.31 4.49
C GLN A 118 14.84 -2.05 4.96
N ASP A 119 14.96 -1.05 4.07
CA ASP A 119 15.60 0.23 4.34
C ASP A 119 14.93 1.34 3.52
N ILE A 120 14.78 2.53 4.12
CA ILE A 120 14.19 3.70 3.47
C ILE A 120 15.23 4.50 2.66
N ILE A 121 16.54 4.23 2.82
CA ILE A 121 17.62 5.00 2.17
C ILE A 121 17.41 5.12 0.67
N GLY A 122 17.18 4.00 -0.01
CA GLY A 122 17.10 3.97 -1.47
C GLY A 122 15.80 4.52 -2.04
N LEU A 123 14.84 4.92 -1.20
CA LEU A 123 13.55 5.41 -1.64
C LEU A 123 13.68 6.87 -2.07
N ASP A 124 12.96 7.25 -3.12
CA ASP A 124 13.03 8.63 -3.60
C ASP A 124 12.45 9.62 -2.57
N ALA A 125 13.03 10.82 -2.49
CA ALA A 125 12.58 11.87 -1.60
C ALA A 125 11.11 12.26 -1.85
N SER A 126 10.65 12.22 -3.10
CA SER A 126 9.24 12.51 -3.42
C SER A 126 8.29 11.48 -2.80
N ILE A 127 8.65 10.19 -2.80
CA ILE A 127 7.84 9.16 -2.13
C ILE A 127 7.82 9.44 -0.62
N LYS A 128 8.99 9.69 -0.02
CA LYS A 128 9.11 9.97 1.43
C LYS A 128 8.22 11.12 1.87
N ALA A 129 8.18 12.21 1.09
CA ALA A 129 7.35 13.38 1.37
C ALA A 129 5.83 13.12 1.27
N ASN A 130 5.41 12.03 0.64
CA ASN A 130 4.01 11.66 0.47
C ASN A 130 3.58 10.47 1.37
N ILE A 131 4.45 10.00 2.27
CA ILE A 131 4.12 8.94 3.22
C ILE A 131 3.13 9.48 4.26
N TYR A 132 1.98 8.81 4.38
CA TYR A 132 0.97 9.14 5.39
C TYR A 132 1.23 8.44 6.73
N THR A 133 1.72 7.20 6.69
CA THR A 133 1.97 6.39 7.88
C THR A 133 3.21 5.53 7.70
N ILE A 134 4.03 5.48 8.74
CA ILE A 134 5.18 4.59 8.84
C ILE A 134 4.89 3.58 9.95
N TYR A 135 5.09 2.30 9.64
CA TYR A 135 5.18 1.23 10.62
C TYR A 135 6.65 0.87 10.78
N PHE A 136 7.25 1.29 11.91
CA PHE A 136 8.66 1.10 12.16
C PHE A 136 8.88 -0.01 13.20
N PHE A 137 9.19 -1.21 12.69
CA PHE A 137 9.44 -2.40 13.48
C PHE A 137 10.82 -2.36 14.14
N GLY A 138 10.95 -3.00 15.31
CA GLY A 138 12.20 -3.11 16.05
C GLY A 138 13.30 -3.89 15.33
N GLY A 139 14.51 -3.89 15.91
CA GLY A 139 15.68 -4.64 15.42
C GLY A 139 16.74 -3.80 14.70
N PHE A 140 16.57 -2.48 14.64
CA PHE A 140 17.61 -1.60 14.09
C PHE A 140 18.66 -1.31 15.16
N ASN A 141 19.92 -1.32 14.75
CA ASN A 141 20.98 -0.74 15.56
C ASN A 141 20.90 0.80 15.54
N ARG A 142 21.61 1.46 16.46
CA ARG A 142 21.59 2.93 16.60
C ARG A 142 21.95 3.67 15.29
N GLN A 143 22.86 3.12 14.50
CA GLN A 143 23.29 3.72 13.23
C GLN A 143 22.17 3.69 12.19
N LYS A 144 21.54 2.53 11.96
CA LYS A 144 20.40 2.38 11.05
C LYS A 144 19.21 3.20 11.52
N PHE A 145 18.93 3.23 12.82
CA PHE A 145 17.89 4.07 13.40
C PHE A 145 18.12 5.55 13.08
N ASN A 146 19.32 6.07 13.31
CA ASN A 146 19.62 7.47 13.04
C ASN A 146 19.37 7.80 11.57
N LEU A 147 19.84 6.94 10.67
CA LEU A 147 19.68 7.13 9.24
C LEU A 147 18.20 7.13 8.83
N PHE A 148 17.42 6.19 9.35
CA PHE A 148 15.97 6.15 9.16
C PHE A 148 15.28 7.42 9.68
N TYR A 149 15.58 7.83 10.91
CA TYR A 149 14.98 8.97 11.58
C TYR A 149 15.19 10.26 10.78
N TYR A 150 16.43 10.52 10.33
CA TYR A 150 16.74 11.72 9.56
C TYR A 150 16.06 11.76 8.20
N GLN A 151 15.80 10.60 7.58
CA GLN A 151 15.13 10.52 6.29
C GLN A 151 13.60 10.51 6.37
N SER A 152 13.05 10.14 7.52
CA SER A 152 11.61 10.01 7.73
C SER A 152 10.96 11.31 8.25
N THR A 153 11.72 12.39 8.45
CA THR A 153 11.20 13.70 8.92
C THR A 153 10.26 13.59 10.12
N ILE A 154 10.56 12.69 11.06
CA ILE A 154 9.73 12.47 12.25
C ILE A 154 9.87 13.70 13.17
N PRO A 155 8.78 14.42 13.49
CA PRO A 155 8.85 15.70 14.22
C PRO A 155 8.90 15.52 15.74
N PHE A 156 9.54 14.46 16.24
CA PHE A 156 9.67 14.13 17.66
C PHE A 156 11.13 13.99 18.04
N ASN A 157 11.51 14.37 19.26
CA ASN A 157 12.91 14.26 19.68
C ASN A 157 13.49 12.85 19.43
N LYS A 158 14.60 12.80 18.69
CA LYS A 158 15.29 11.57 18.26
C LYS A 158 15.57 10.59 19.40
N ASP A 159 16.02 11.09 20.55
CA ASP A 159 16.40 10.22 21.68
C ASP A 159 15.18 9.61 22.35
N LYS A 160 14.07 10.35 22.44
CA LYS A 160 12.79 9.80 22.89
C LYS A 160 12.24 8.74 21.95
N VAL A 161 12.31 8.98 20.64
CA VAL A 161 11.88 8.00 19.62
C VAL A 161 12.74 6.74 19.69
N TRP A 162 14.05 6.90 19.92
CA TRP A 162 14.96 5.77 20.10
C TRP A 162 14.65 4.94 21.33
N GLU A 163 14.42 5.59 22.47
CA GLU A 163 14.08 4.91 23.72
C GLU A 163 12.81 4.05 23.56
N GLN A 164 11.81 4.56 22.85
CA GLN A 164 10.62 3.76 22.52
C GLN A 164 10.95 2.61 21.56
N HIS A 165 11.78 2.88 20.54
CA HIS A 165 12.11 1.91 19.51
C HIS A 165 12.90 0.69 20.03
N ILE A 166 13.89 0.89 20.90
CA ILE A 166 14.71 -0.21 21.44
C ILE A 166 13.93 -1.15 22.34
N ASN A 167 12.82 -0.67 22.89
CA ASN A 167 11.96 -1.43 23.79
C ASN A 167 10.84 -2.18 23.04
N LEU A 168 10.78 -2.08 21.71
CA LEU A 168 9.83 -2.84 20.90
C LEU A 168 10.16 -4.34 20.94
N THR A 169 9.16 -5.16 21.23
CA THR A 169 9.23 -6.62 21.05
C THR A 169 9.11 -7.00 19.57
N LYS A 170 9.37 -8.27 19.24
CA LYS A 170 9.40 -8.78 17.85
C LYS A 170 8.14 -8.53 17.02
N ARG A 171 6.99 -8.23 17.64
CA ARG A 171 5.70 -8.01 16.96
C ARG A 171 5.15 -6.60 17.14
N GLN A 172 5.85 -5.74 17.86
CA GLN A 172 5.45 -4.36 18.03
C GLN A 172 6.06 -3.49 16.93
N ALA A 173 5.32 -2.44 16.56
CA ALA A 173 5.80 -1.41 15.67
C ALA A 173 5.56 -0.04 16.29
N LEU A 174 6.51 0.87 16.11
CA LEU A 174 6.27 2.28 16.29
C LEU A 174 5.49 2.79 15.07
N ILE A 175 4.26 3.26 15.27
CA ILE A 175 3.47 3.90 14.22
C ILE A 175 3.71 5.40 14.26
N VAL A 176 4.19 5.96 13.16
CA VAL A 176 4.22 7.41 12.93
C VAL A 176 3.13 7.76 11.93
N GLN A 177 2.12 8.51 12.36
CA GLN A 177 1.03 8.98 11.50
C GLN A 177 1.19 10.48 11.24
N TYR A 178 1.49 10.84 9.99
CA TYR A 178 1.58 12.23 9.57
C TYR A 178 0.17 12.77 9.38
N SER A 179 -0.13 13.90 10.02
CA SER A 179 -1.39 14.60 9.84
C SER A 179 -1.16 16.11 9.84
N ASN A 180 -2.01 16.84 9.13
CA ASN A 180 -1.93 18.30 9.04
C ASN A 180 -2.12 18.96 10.42
N ASP A 181 -2.88 18.33 11.32
CA ASP A 181 -3.21 18.83 12.66
C ASP A 181 -2.22 18.38 13.74
N GLY A 182 -1.10 17.76 13.34
CA GLY A 182 -0.06 17.25 14.22
C GLY A 182 0.26 15.79 13.95
N THR A 183 1.55 15.47 13.82
CA THR A 183 2.00 14.08 13.67
C THR A 183 1.80 13.34 15.00
N LYS A 184 1.29 12.11 14.97
CA LYS A 184 1.09 11.26 16.15
C LYS A 184 2.06 10.08 16.11
N ILE A 185 2.62 9.74 17.26
CA ILE A 185 3.38 8.51 17.47
C ILE A 185 2.65 7.63 18.47
N LYS A 186 2.48 6.35 18.14
CA LYS A 186 1.91 5.33 19.02
C LYS A 186 2.66 4.03 18.85
N ILE A 187 2.63 3.18 19.88
CA ILE A 187 3.07 1.79 19.76
C ILE A 187 1.85 0.97 19.34
N LEU A 188 2.02 0.13 18.32
CA LEU A 188 1.06 -0.89 17.98
C LEU A 188 1.44 -2.18 18.70
N ASP A 189 0.56 -2.62 19.57
CA ASP A 189 0.60 -3.96 20.16
C ASP A 189 -0.10 -4.94 19.22
N SER A 190 0.52 -6.10 19.01
CA SER A 190 0.01 -7.18 18.16
C SER A 190 -0.97 -8.09 18.90
#